data_AF-A0A350LS33-F1
#
_entry.id   AF-A0A350LS33-F1
#
_cell.length_a   1.000
_cell.length_b   1.000
_cell.length_c   1.000
_cell.angle_alpha   90.00
_cell.angle_beta   90.00
_cell.angle_gamma   90.00
#
_symmetry.space_group_name_H-M   'P 1'
#
loop_
_entity.id
_entity.type
_entity.pdbx_description
1 polymer ?
#
loop_
_entity_poly.entity_id
_entity_poly.type
_entity_poly.pdbx_seq_one_letter_code
_entity_poly.pdbx_strand_id
1 'polypeptide(L)'
;MGGGIRAILAPNPSPMTHWGTNTYLLGQRRLAVIDPGPDDPAHLAAILGALGPGQSVSHIFVTHAHLDHSPLARRLAAETGAPMLAYGGAEAGRSAVMTQLAEAGGIGGGEGVDA
;
A
#
# COMPACT_ATOMS: atom_id res chain seq x y z
N MET A 1 -10.26 -0.18 20.01
CA MET A 1 -10.26 0.37 18.63
C MET A 1 -11.69 0.37 18.14
N GLY A 2 -12.16 1.46 17.50
CA GLY A 2 -13.54 1.60 17.04
C GLY A 2 -13.94 0.52 16.03
N GLY A 3 -15.18 0.04 16.11
CA GLY A 3 -15.69 -1.09 15.32
C GLY A 3 -15.72 -0.79 13.83
N GLY A 4 -14.64 -1.12 13.12
CA GLY A 4 -14.53 -0.90 11.68
C GLY A 4 -13.10 -0.75 11.16
N ILE A 5 -12.07 -0.81 12.01
CA ILE A 5 -10.67 -0.80 11.58
C ILE A 5 -9.99 -2.08 12.06
N ARG A 6 -9.28 -2.74 11.14
CA ARG A 6 -8.39 -3.88 11.44
C ARG A 6 -7.04 -3.61 10.81
N ALA A 7 -5.97 -3.95 11.51
CA ALA A 7 -4.60 -3.89 10.99
C ALA A 7 -4.09 -5.31 10.74
N ILE A 8 -3.43 -5.50 9.61
CA ILE A 8 -2.77 -6.75 9.20
C ILE A 8 -1.31 -6.39 8.97
N LEU A 9 -0.42 -7.01 9.73
CA LEU A 9 1.00 -6.77 9.65
C LEU A 9 1.61 -7.65 8.57
N ALA A 10 2.32 -7.03 7.62
CA ALA A 10 3.09 -7.75 6.61
C ALA A 10 4.35 -8.41 7.22
N PRO A 11 4.83 -9.54 6.68
CA PRO A 11 6.00 -10.25 7.19
C PRO A 11 7.32 -9.63 6.71
N ASN A 12 7.49 -8.32 6.84
CA ASN A 12 8.64 -7.56 6.33
C ASN A 12 9.30 -6.64 7.38
N PRO A 13 9.69 -7.12 8.58
CA PRO A 13 10.33 -6.27 9.59
C PRO A 13 11.70 -5.75 9.14
N SER A 14 11.99 -4.48 9.44
CA SER A 14 13.26 -3.82 9.13
C SER A 14 13.41 -2.50 9.92
N PRO A 15 14.57 -1.82 9.88
CA PRO A 15 14.68 -0.47 10.43
C PRO A 15 13.67 0.53 9.85
N MET A 16 13.24 0.35 8.60
CA MET A 16 12.31 1.26 7.91
C MET A 16 10.85 0.90 8.14
N THR A 17 10.54 -0.38 8.36
CA THR A 17 9.17 -0.91 8.49
C THR A 17 8.85 -1.36 9.92
N HIS A 18 9.81 -1.24 10.85
CA HIS A 18 9.71 -1.70 12.23
C HIS A 18 9.33 -3.18 12.33
N TRP A 19 8.12 -3.50 12.79
CA TRP A 19 7.61 -4.87 12.85
C TRP A 19 7.11 -5.40 11.49
N GLY A 20 6.91 -4.51 10.52
CA GLY A 20 6.32 -4.76 9.22
C GLY A 20 5.35 -3.65 8.81
N THR A 21 4.98 -3.61 7.53
CA THR A 21 3.96 -2.69 7.03
C THR A 21 2.61 -3.01 7.66
N ASN A 22 1.91 -1.98 8.15
CA ASN A 22 0.51 -2.13 8.53
C ASN A 22 -0.40 -1.92 7.32
N THR A 23 -1.02 -2.99 6.85
CA THR A 23 -2.14 -2.92 5.92
C THR A 23 -3.44 -2.79 6.71
N TYR A 24 -4.25 -1.77 6.40
CA TYR A 24 -5.50 -1.53 7.11
C TYR A 24 -6.72 -1.97 6.32
N LEU A 25 -7.65 -2.65 6.99
CA LEU A 25 -9.00 -2.87 6.50
C LEU A 25 -9.95 -1.90 7.21
N LEU A 26 -10.61 -1.04 6.44
CA LEU A 26 -11.55 -0.04 6.94
C LEU A 26 -12.97 -0.30 6.42
N GLY A 27 -13.94 -0.41 7.32
CA GLY A 27 -15.37 -0.59 7.03
C GLY A 27 -15.98 -1.81 7.71
N GLN A 28 -17.23 -2.14 7.35
CA GLN A 28 -17.98 -3.26 7.96
C GLN A 28 -18.36 -4.37 6.99
N ARG A 29 -18.77 -4.03 5.76
CA ARG A 29 -19.13 -5.01 4.71
C ARG A 29 -18.31 -4.80 3.45
N ARG A 30 -18.37 -3.59 2.92
CA ARG A 30 -17.51 -3.12 1.83
C ARG A 30 -16.30 -2.46 2.47
N LEU A 31 -15.14 -3.06 2.28
CA LEU A 31 -13.91 -2.69 2.97
C LEU A 31 -12.99 -1.91 2.03
N ALA A 32 -12.38 -0.86 2.53
CA ALA A 32 -11.20 -0.27 1.90
C ALA A 32 -9.96 -0.97 2.45
N VAL A 33 -9.03 -1.32 1.57
CA VAL A 33 -7.69 -1.79 1.93
C VAL A 33 -6.73 -0.62 1.76
N ILE A 34 -5.88 -0.34 2.74
CA ILE A 34 -4.88 0.73 2.68
C ILE A 34 -3.50 0.10 2.80
N ASP A 35 -2.63 0.40 1.83
CA ASP A 35 -1.23 -0.01 1.76
C ASP A 35 -1.00 -1.51 1.85
N PRO A 36 -1.48 -2.29 0.86
CA PRO A 36 -1.14 -3.70 0.74
C PRO A 36 0.28 -3.81 0.18
N GLY A 37 1.29 -3.73 1.02
CA GLY A 37 2.68 -3.99 0.65
C GLY A 37 3.40 -4.79 1.74
N PRO A 38 4.50 -5.49 1.39
CA PRO A 38 5.09 -5.68 0.05
C PRO A 38 4.33 -6.76 -0.76
N ASP A 39 4.80 -7.12 -1.97
CA ASP A 39 4.27 -8.27 -2.73
C ASP A 39 4.71 -9.59 -2.14
N ASP A 40 3.99 -9.98 -1.08
CA ASP A 40 4.18 -11.22 -0.36
C ASP A 40 2.90 -12.10 -0.46
N PRO A 41 3.00 -13.35 -0.94
CA PRO A 41 1.86 -14.25 -1.04
C PRO A 41 1.16 -14.56 0.29
N ALA A 42 1.89 -14.64 1.41
CA ALA A 42 1.30 -14.87 2.73
C ALA A 42 0.56 -13.63 3.23
N HIS A 43 1.06 -12.44 2.91
CA HIS A 43 0.36 -11.19 3.20
C HIS A 43 -0.95 -11.06 2.42
N LEU A 44 -0.95 -11.41 1.12
CA LEU A 44 -2.19 -11.49 0.33
C LEU A 44 -3.19 -12.47 0.95
N ALA A 45 -2.73 -13.67 1.32
CA ALA A 45 -3.58 -14.66 1.95
C ALA A 45 -4.16 -14.16 3.29
N ALA A 46 -3.36 -13.41 4.07
CA ALA A 46 -3.82 -12.80 5.32
C ALA A 46 -4.89 -11.73 5.09
N ILE A 47 -4.71 -10.85 4.09
CA ILE A 47 -5.69 -9.82 3.71
C ILE A 47 -7.01 -10.45 3.28
N LEU A 48 -6.97 -11.44 2.38
CA LEU A 48 -8.16 -12.13 1.90
C LEU A 48 -8.83 -12.96 3.01
N GLY A 49 -8.03 -13.62 3.85
CA GLY A 49 -8.50 -14.42 4.98
C GLY A 49 -9.13 -13.59 6.11
N ALA A 50 -8.81 -12.30 6.20
CA ALA A 50 -9.41 -11.38 7.17
C ALA A 50 -10.81 -10.89 6.75
N LEU A 51 -11.28 -11.23 5.55
CA LEU A 51 -12.64 -10.96 5.09
C LEU A 51 -13.62 -11.94 5.75
N GLY A 52 -14.61 -11.40 6.45
CA GLY A 52 -15.72 -12.19 7.00
C GLY A 52 -16.80 -12.52 5.95
N PRO A 53 -17.77 -13.39 6.30
CA PRO A 53 -18.88 -13.72 5.42
C PRO A 53 -19.64 -12.49 4.91
N GLY A 54 -19.83 -12.39 3.59
CA GLY A 54 -20.51 -11.26 2.95
C GLY A 54 -19.74 -9.93 2.99
N GLN A 55 -18.47 -9.94 3.40
CA GLN A 55 -17.55 -8.82 3.23
C GLN A 55 -16.86 -8.90 1.86
N SER A 56 -16.51 -7.75 1.30
CA SER A 56 -15.74 -7.65 0.05
C SER A 56 -14.83 -6.43 0.07
N VAL A 57 -13.76 -6.48 -0.71
CA VAL A 57 -12.92 -5.30 -0.95
C VAL A 57 -13.64 -4.39 -1.95
N SER A 58 -13.75 -3.12 -1.61
CA SER A 58 -14.41 -2.10 -2.40
C SER A 58 -13.44 -1.17 -3.10
N HIS A 59 -12.31 -0.87 -2.47
CA HIS A 59 -11.26 0.02 -2.94
C HIS A 59 -9.94 -0.41 -2.33
N ILE A 60 -8.87 -0.18 -3.06
CA ILE A 60 -7.50 -0.35 -2.59
C ILE A 60 -6.83 1.02 -2.68
N PHE A 61 -6.34 1.54 -1.56
CA PHE A 61 -5.63 2.80 -1.48
C PHE A 61 -4.14 2.54 -1.28
N VAL A 62 -3.32 3.29 -2.00
CA VAL A 62 -1.87 3.33 -1.82
C VAL A 62 -1.50 4.75 -1.43
N THR A 63 -0.87 4.91 -0.27
CA THR A 63 -0.49 6.21 0.27
C THR A 63 0.67 6.82 -0.49
N HIS A 64 1.66 6.01 -0.86
CA HIS A 64 2.82 6.40 -1.65
C HIS A 64 3.48 5.17 -2.30
N ALA A 65 4.37 5.40 -3.26
CA ALA A 65 4.90 4.36 -4.16
C ALA A 65 6.16 3.66 -3.61
N HIS A 66 6.28 3.51 -2.29
CA HIS A 66 7.37 2.72 -1.73
C HIS A 66 7.04 1.22 -1.69
N LEU A 67 8.07 0.39 -1.83
CA LEU A 67 8.04 -1.07 -1.94
C LEU A 67 7.35 -1.76 -0.76
N ASP A 68 7.34 -1.13 0.41
CA ASP A 68 6.66 -1.65 1.58
C ASP A 68 5.14 -1.36 1.58
N HIS A 69 4.62 -0.53 0.66
CA HIS A 69 3.21 -0.13 0.61
C HIS A 69 2.47 -0.50 -0.69
N SER A 70 3.07 -0.30 -1.85
CA SER A 70 2.40 -0.37 -3.16
C SER A 70 2.39 -1.75 -3.87
N PRO A 71 3.40 -2.63 -3.76
CA PRO A 71 3.56 -3.72 -4.74
C PRO A 71 2.42 -4.74 -4.78
N LEU A 72 1.80 -5.08 -3.64
CA LEU A 72 0.70 -6.07 -3.62
C LEU A 72 -0.64 -5.49 -4.11
N ALA A 73 -0.76 -4.17 -4.26
CA ALA A 73 -2.01 -3.53 -4.68
C ALA A 73 -2.54 -4.06 -6.01
N ARG A 74 -1.66 -4.26 -7.01
CA ARG A 74 -2.05 -4.72 -8.35
C ARG A 74 -2.62 -6.13 -8.33
N ARG A 75 -1.96 -7.03 -7.61
CA ARG A 75 -2.39 -8.42 -7.47
C ARG A 75 -3.66 -8.51 -6.66
N LEU A 76 -3.77 -7.77 -5.55
CA LEU A 76 -5.00 -7.70 -4.76
C LEU A 76 -6.19 -7.16 -5.58
N ALA A 77 -5.96 -6.17 -6.44
CA ALA A 77 -6.98 -5.65 -7.36
C ALA A 77 -7.44 -6.72 -8.36
N ALA A 78 -6.52 -7.51 -8.90
CA ALA A 78 -6.85 -8.61 -9.81
C ALA A 78 -7.68 -9.71 -9.12
N GLU A 79 -7.34 -10.07 -7.87
CA GLU A 79 -8.05 -11.09 -7.09
C GLU A 79 -9.46 -10.64 -6.64
N THR A 80 -9.63 -9.35 -6.36
CA THR A 80 -10.87 -8.82 -5.75
C THR A 80 -11.78 -8.08 -6.74
N GLY A 81 -11.25 -7.68 -7.89
CA GLY A 81 -11.92 -6.78 -8.83
C GLY A 81 -12.06 -5.34 -8.33
N ALA A 82 -11.46 -4.99 -7.19
CA ALA A 82 -11.55 -3.65 -6.62
C ALA A 82 -10.60 -2.67 -7.36
N PRO A 83 -11.02 -1.42 -7.60
CA PRO A 83 -10.15 -0.41 -8.17
C PRO A 83 -9.02 -0.01 -7.20
N MET A 84 -7.84 0.22 -7.76
CA MET A 84 -6.72 0.87 -7.07
C MET A 84 -6.84 2.39 -7.21
N LEU A 85 -6.65 3.09 -6.09
CA LEU A 85 -6.68 4.54 -6.00
C LEU A 85 -5.37 5.02 -5.36
N ALA A 86 -4.61 5.80 -6.11
CA ALA A 86 -3.34 6.38 -5.69
C ALA A 86 -3.19 7.76 -6.32
N TYR A 87 -2.35 8.61 -5.72
CA TYR A 87 -2.07 9.93 -6.28
C TYR A 87 -1.22 9.87 -7.56
N GLY A 88 -0.28 8.92 -7.63
CA GLY A 88 0.61 8.69 -8.76
C GLY A 88 1.88 7.96 -8.32
N GLY A 89 2.86 7.84 -9.22
CA GLY A 89 4.18 7.30 -8.87
C GLY A 89 4.96 8.21 -7.92
N ALA A 90 6.14 7.78 -7.49
CA ALA A 90 6.97 8.47 -6.49
C ALA A 90 7.29 9.94 -6.84
N GLU A 91 7.26 10.29 -8.13
CA GLU A 91 7.60 11.63 -8.62
C GLU A 91 6.39 12.54 -8.83
N ALA A 92 5.16 12.01 -8.76
CA ALA A 92 3.94 12.73 -9.14
C ALA A 92 3.67 14.00 -8.33
N GLY A 93 4.22 14.09 -7.10
CA GLY A 93 4.07 15.24 -6.21
C GLY A 93 5.20 16.27 -6.30
N ARG A 94 6.20 16.08 -7.15
CA ARG A 94 7.36 16.99 -7.22
C ARG A 94 6.97 18.34 -7.80
N SER A 95 7.37 19.42 -7.13
CA SER A 95 7.32 20.77 -7.72
C SER A 95 8.41 20.95 -8.77
N ALA A 96 8.28 21.99 -9.62
CA ALA A 96 9.30 22.31 -10.62
C ALA A 96 10.70 22.49 -10.01
N VAL A 97 10.78 23.09 -8.81
CA VAL A 97 12.05 23.27 -8.08
C VAL A 97 12.60 21.91 -7.62
N MET A 98 11.76 21.01 -7.13
CA MET A 98 12.19 19.66 -6.72
C MET A 98 12.70 18.85 -7.90
N THR A 99 12.03 18.93 -9.05
CA THR A 99 12.50 18.28 -10.28
C THR A 99 13.85 18.82 -10.71
N GLN A 100 14.01 20.15 -10.76
CA GLN A 100 15.28 20.78 -11.10
C GLN A 100 16.42 20.39 -10.14
N LEU A 101 16.13 20.32 -8.83
CA LEU A 101 17.12 19.90 -7.83
C LEU A 101 17.50 18.42 -7.97
N ALA A 102 16.53 17.54 -8.26
CA ALA A 102 16.79 16.13 -8.48
C ALA A 102 17.68 15.90 -9.72
N GLU A 103 17.41 16.64 -10.81
CA GLU A 103 18.18 16.59 -12.06
C GLU A 103 19.57 17.20 -11.92
N ALA A 104 19.69 18.36 -11.25
CA ALA A 104 20.93 19.11 -11.16
C ALA A 104 21.87 18.63 -10.04
N GLY A 105 21.31 18.09 -8.95
CA GLY A 105 22.05 17.83 -7.72
C GLY A 105 22.39 16.35 -7.46
N GLY A 106 21.85 15.40 -8.23
CA GLY A 106 22.00 13.96 -7.93
C GLY A 106 21.31 13.51 -6.63
N ILE A 107 20.51 14.39 -6.01
CA ILE A 107 19.76 14.13 -4.78
C ILE A 107 18.38 13.60 -5.19
N GLY A 108 18.33 12.40 -5.74
CA GLY A 108 17.12 11.82 -6.32
C GLY A 108 16.09 11.31 -5.31
N GLY A 109 16.49 11.10 -4.05
CA GLY A 109 15.58 10.68 -2.96
C GLY A 109 14.73 9.46 -3.33
N GLY A 110 15.36 8.42 -3.88
CA GLY A 110 14.68 7.24 -4.42
C GLY A 110 14.80 5.98 -3.54
N GLU A 111 15.16 6.11 -2.27
CA GLU A 111 15.20 4.93 -1.39
C GLU A 111 13.80 4.36 -1.25
N GLY A 112 13.64 3.09 -1.66
CA GLY A 112 12.42 2.34 -1.45
C GLY A 112 11.34 2.52 -2.51
N VAL A 113 11.56 3.20 -3.64
CA VAL A 113 10.54 3.34 -4.71
C VAL A 113 10.36 2.05 -5.52
N ASP A 114 9.15 1.82 -6.04
CA ASP A 114 8.87 0.75 -7.02
C ASP A 114 9.80 0.86 -8.26
N ALA A 115 10.34 -0.27 -8.72
CA ALA A 115 11.18 -0.38 -9.93
C ALA A 115 10.37 -0.81 -11.16
#